data_AF-A0A5J4WJ31-F1
#
_entry.id   AF-A0A5J4WJ31-F1
#
_cell.length_a   1.000
_cell.length_b   1.000
_cell.length_c   1.000
_cell.angle_alpha   90.00
_cell.angle_beta   90.00
_cell.angle_gamma   90.00
#
_symmetry.space_group_name_H-M   'P 1'
#
loop_
_entity.id
_entity.type
_entity.pdbx_description
1 polymer ?
#
loop_
_entity_poly.entity_id
_entity_poly.type
_entity_poly.pdbx_seq_one_letter_code
_entity_poly.pdbx_strand_id
1 'polypeptide(L)'
;MSPPTQSFISQASRYIVNGSEIIYTTFLDQKLIESEKQDSDEDEDKDRIIINDMNIGNVLICAAILVMKMMQDVVKCKNNWWAKAFRMNLDLLNQSEMAFFIQLDCNVVLERKQFIRLYNLIKQTPES
;
A
#
# COMPACT_ATOMS: atom_id res chain seq x y z
N MET A 1 -18.19 -2.03 15.27
CA MET A 1 -16.84 -1.62 14.80
C MET A 1 -16.84 -1.75 13.29
N SER A 2 -16.55 -0.68 12.55
CA SER A 2 -16.34 -0.79 11.10
C SER A 2 -14.99 -1.46 10.83
N PRO A 3 -14.89 -2.38 9.86
CA PRO A 3 -13.62 -3.02 9.54
C PRO A 3 -12.59 -1.95 9.06
N PRO A 4 -11.29 -2.14 9.35
CA PRO A 4 -10.22 -1.22 8.97
C PRO A 4 -10.27 -0.82 7.49
N THR A 5 -10.70 -1.74 6.63
CA THR A 5 -10.86 -1.56 5.18
C THR A 5 -11.93 -0.53 4.80
N GLN A 6 -13.07 -0.50 5.50
CA GLN A 6 -14.10 0.52 5.25
C GLN A 6 -13.67 1.90 5.77
N SER A 7 -12.98 1.92 6.92
CA SER A 7 -12.34 3.15 7.42
C SER A 7 -11.27 3.64 6.45
N PHE A 8 -10.53 2.73 5.81
CA PHE A 8 -9.53 3.05 4.80
C PHE A 8 -10.14 3.72 3.59
N ILE A 9 -11.14 3.15 2.93
CA ILE A 9 -11.73 3.76 1.73
C ILE A 9 -12.32 5.15 2.04
N SER A 10 -12.95 5.32 3.21
CA SER A 10 -13.52 6.62 3.64
C SER A 10 -12.46 7.66 3.97
N GLN A 11 -11.35 7.29 4.62
CA GLN A 11 -10.25 8.21 4.93
C GLN A 11 -9.37 8.46 3.69
N ALA A 12 -9.15 7.43 2.88
CA ALA A 12 -8.41 7.47 1.63
C ALA A 12 -9.05 8.44 0.63
N SER A 13 -10.35 8.32 0.40
CA SER A 13 -11.07 9.25 -0.50
C SER A 13 -11.02 10.71 -0.05
N ARG A 14 -10.82 10.98 1.26
CA ARG A 14 -10.76 12.34 1.80
C ARG A 14 -9.36 12.96 1.76
N TYR A 15 -8.29 12.15 1.75
CA TYR A 15 -6.92 12.65 1.91
C TYR A 15 -5.89 12.07 0.94
N ILE A 16 -6.15 10.88 0.41
CA ILE A 16 -5.39 10.28 -0.70
C ILE A 16 -5.96 10.89 -1.98
N VAL A 17 -7.01 10.35 -2.52
CA VAL A 17 -7.14 10.13 -3.97
C VAL A 17 -7.04 11.35 -4.90
N ASN A 18 -5.86 11.59 -5.48
CA ASN A 18 -5.78 11.77 -6.94
C ASN A 18 -5.78 10.38 -7.61
N GLY A 19 -6.38 10.24 -8.80
CA GLY A 19 -6.50 8.94 -9.48
C GLY A 19 -5.16 8.23 -9.73
N SER A 20 -4.06 8.99 -9.87
CA SER A 20 -2.71 8.44 -9.99
C SER A 20 -2.21 7.75 -8.72
N GLU A 21 -2.56 8.26 -7.53
CA GLU A 21 -2.12 7.69 -6.26
C GLU A 21 -2.82 6.36 -5.98
N ILE A 22 -4.09 6.20 -6.38
CA ILE A 22 -4.78 4.89 -6.33
C ILE A 22 -4.03 3.88 -7.19
N ILE A 23 -3.76 4.23 -8.45
CA ILE A 23 -3.09 3.32 -9.39
C ILE A 23 -1.73 2.91 -8.86
N TYR A 24 -0.98 3.85 -8.28
CA TYR A 24 0.32 3.57 -7.68
C TYR A 24 0.20 2.70 -6.43
N THR A 25 -0.80 2.93 -5.59
CA THR A 25 -1.05 2.11 -4.39
C THR A 25 -1.33 0.67 -4.80
N THR A 26 -2.25 0.47 -5.77
CA THR A 26 -2.54 -0.84 -6.35
C THR A 26 -1.31 -1.52 -6.94
N PHE A 27 -0.42 -0.76 -7.60
CA PHE A 27 0.84 -1.29 -8.10
C PHE A 27 1.75 -1.82 -6.97
N LEU A 28 1.91 -1.06 -5.88
CA LEU A 28 2.76 -1.48 -4.77
C LEU A 28 2.18 -2.72 -4.07
N ASP A 29 0.86 -2.78 -3.89
CA ASP A 29 0.20 -3.95 -3.31
C ASP A 29 0.37 -5.19 -4.20
N GLN A 30 0.20 -5.05 -5.52
CA GLN A 30 0.43 -6.14 -6.47
C GLN A 30 1.88 -6.63 -6.43
N LYS A 31 2.83 -5.69 -6.37
CA LYS A 31 4.25 -6.02 -6.29
C LYS A 31 4.59 -6.78 -5.01
N LEU A 32 3.98 -6.41 -3.88
CA LEU A 32 4.13 -7.16 -2.63
C LEU A 32 3.58 -8.59 -2.77
N ILE A 33 2.37 -8.75 -3.30
CA ILE A 33 1.74 -10.07 -3.52
C ILE A 33 2.60 -10.95 -4.43
N GLU A 34 3.18 -10.37 -5.49
CA GLU A 34 4.10 -11.09 -6.38
C GLU A 34 5.39 -11.51 -5.66
N SER A 35 5.93 -10.65 -4.79
CA SER A 35 7.10 -10.99 -3.98
C SER A 35 6.84 -12.13 -3.01
N GLU A 36 5.64 -12.22 -2.42
CA GLU A 36 5.26 -13.34 -1.54
C GLU A 36 5.23 -14.68 -2.30
N LYS A 37 4.69 -14.67 -3.52
CA LYS A 37 4.54 -15.88 -4.35
C LYS A 37 5.89 -16.42 -4.85
N GLN A 38 6.81 -15.53 -5.21
CA GLN A 38 8.10 -15.92 -5.76
C GLN A 38 9.03 -16.53 -4.70
N ASP A 39 8.84 -16.14 -3.45
CA ASP A 39 9.64 -16.54 -2.30
C ASP A 39 9.12 -17.79 -1.56
N SER A 40 7.95 -18.28 -1.97
CA SER A 40 7.31 -19.49 -1.41
C SER A 40 8.09 -20.78 -1.71
N ASP A 41 8.95 -20.75 -2.72
CA ASP A 41 9.65 -21.94 -3.24
C ASP A 41 11.08 -22.11 -2.70
N GLU A 42 11.71 -21.12 -2.04
CA GLU A 42 13.17 -21.17 -1.79
C GLU A 42 13.73 -20.74 -0.42
N ASP A 43 12.99 -20.19 0.56
CA ASP A 43 13.58 -19.85 1.88
C ASP A 43 12.53 -19.78 3.01
N GLU A 44 12.58 -20.69 4.00
CA GLU A 44 11.66 -20.70 5.17
C GLU A 44 12.03 -19.69 6.29
N ASP A 45 13.21 -19.05 6.24
CA ASP A 45 13.82 -18.37 7.41
C ASP A 45 13.78 -16.82 7.40
N LYS A 46 13.00 -16.18 6.52
CA LYS A 46 12.86 -14.71 6.54
C LYS A 46 11.53 -14.29 7.17
N ASP A 47 11.60 -13.36 8.13
CA ASP A 47 10.46 -12.59 8.65
C ASP A 47 9.81 -11.79 7.50
N ARG A 48 8.90 -12.43 6.77
CA ARG A 48 8.17 -11.84 5.64
C ARG A 48 6.78 -11.41 6.07
N ILE A 49 6.28 -10.32 5.49
CA ILE A 49 4.85 -9.99 5.54
C ILE A 49 4.15 -11.07 4.71
N ILE A 50 3.15 -11.72 5.32
CA ILE A 50 2.24 -12.66 4.67
C ILE A 50 0.86 -12.00 4.69
N ILE A 51 0.34 -11.59 3.54
CA ILE A 51 -0.97 -10.94 3.45
C ILE A 51 -2.08 -11.92 3.87
N ASN A 52 -2.90 -11.49 4.83
CA ASN A 52 -4.11 -12.17 5.27
C ASN A 52 -5.20 -11.15 5.63
N ASP A 53 -6.41 -11.64 5.89
CA ASP A 53 -7.57 -10.78 6.19
C ASP A 53 -7.37 -9.88 7.42
N MET A 54 -6.46 -10.23 8.32
CA MET A 54 -6.18 -9.46 9.54
C MET A 54 -5.20 -8.32 9.32
N ASN A 55 -4.29 -8.43 8.34
CA ASN A 55 -3.25 -7.42 8.09
C ASN A 55 -3.40 -6.66 6.77
N ILE A 56 -4.33 -7.07 5.89
CA ILE A 56 -4.58 -6.41 4.60
C ILE A 56 -4.84 -4.90 4.77
N GLY A 57 -5.53 -4.50 5.83
CA GLY A 57 -5.76 -3.08 6.13
C GLY A 57 -4.47 -2.32 6.43
N ASN A 58 -3.52 -2.94 7.14
CA ASN A 58 -2.22 -2.32 7.44
C ASN A 58 -1.35 -2.23 6.18
N VAL A 59 -1.38 -3.26 5.33
CA VAL A 59 -0.66 -3.30 4.05
C VAL A 59 -1.11 -2.16 3.14
N LEU A 60 -2.42 -1.99 2.97
CA LEU A 60 -3.02 -0.89 2.18
C LEU A 60 -2.61 0.50 2.72
N ILE A 61 -2.55 0.67 4.04
CA ILE A 61 -2.11 1.91 4.65
C ILE A 61 -0.62 2.16 4.38
N CYS A 62 0.23 1.14 4.51
CA CYS A 62 1.66 1.26 4.24
C CYS A 62 1.93 1.63 2.79
N ALA A 63 1.25 0.97 1.84
CA ALA A 63 1.34 1.30 0.42
C ALA A 63 0.94 2.76 0.15
N ALA A 64 -0.18 3.21 0.71
CA ALA A 64 -0.64 4.58 0.53
C ALA A 64 0.30 5.63 1.13
N ILE A 65 0.88 5.38 2.31
CA ILE A 65 1.87 6.27 2.93
C ILE A 65 3.10 6.40 2.03
N LEU A 66 3.61 5.29 1.50
CA LEU A 66 4.75 5.29 0.58
C LEU A 66 4.43 6.06 -0.71
N VAL A 67 3.26 5.83 -1.30
CA VAL A 67 2.83 6.57 -2.49
C VAL A 67 2.81 8.08 -2.23
N MET A 68 2.27 8.53 -1.11
CA MET A 68 2.29 9.95 -0.76
C MET A 68 3.71 10.49 -0.63
N LYS A 69 4.62 9.74 0.00
CA LYS A 69 6.02 10.14 0.13
C LYS A 69 6.75 10.20 -1.21
N MET A 70 6.38 9.35 -2.16
CA MET A 70 7.00 9.26 -3.48
C MET A 70 6.44 10.28 -4.49
N MET A 71 5.14 10.55 -4.44
CA MET A 71 4.46 11.36 -5.45
C MET A 71 4.23 12.82 -5.03
N GLN A 72 4.28 13.14 -3.74
CA GLN A 72 4.05 14.51 -3.26
C GLN A 72 5.36 15.21 -2.90
N ASP A 73 5.64 16.35 -3.54
CA ASP A 73 6.80 17.20 -3.22
C ASP A 73 6.78 17.69 -1.76
N VAL A 74 5.58 17.88 -1.20
CA VAL A 74 5.35 18.23 0.20
C VAL A 74 4.41 17.21 0.81
N VAL A 75 4.94 16.37 1.70
CA VAL A 75 4.16 15.36 2.42
C VAL A 75 3.17 16.04 3.36
N LYS A 76 1.89 16.08 2.98
CA LYS A 76 0.82 16.71 3.75
C LYS A 76 0.49 15.95 5.04
N CYS A 77 0.54 14.62 4.97
CA CYS A 77 0.15 13.73 6.07
C CYS A 77 1.34 12.86 6.50
N LYS A 78 1.98 13.23 7.62
CA LYS A 78 3.03 12.41 8.26
C LYS A 78 2.44 11.15 8.89
N ASN A 79 3.27 10.15 9.19
CA ASN A 79 2.85 8.90 9.83
C ASN A 79 2.05 9.12 11.13
N ASN A 80 2.34 10.16 11.93
CA ASN A 80 1.55 10.51 13.12
C ASN A 80 0.09 10.81 12.80
N TRP A 81 -0.18 11.42 11.64
CA TRP A 81 -1.53 11.69 11.20
C TRP A 81 -2.26 10.39 10.83
N TRP A 82 -1.58 9.51 10.07
CA TRP A 82 -2.08 8.18 9.72
C TRP A 82 -2.38 7.32 10.95
N ALA A 83 -1.43 7.28 11.90
CA ALA A 83 -1.60 6.56 13.16
C ALA A 83 -2.85 7.03 13.92
N LYS A 84 -3.10 8.34 13.98
CA LYS A 84 -4.32 8.90 14.60
C LYS A 84 -5.58 8.58 13.80
N ALA A 85 -5.54 8.73 12.47
CA ALA A 85 -6.68 8.52 11.58
C ALA A 85 -7.19 7.06 11.61
N PHE A 86 -6.26 6.11 11.74
CA PHE A 86 -6.55 4.67 11.75
C PHE A 86 -6.51 4.04 13.14
N ARG A 87 -6.28 4.84 14.18
CA ARG A 87 -6.12 4.39 15.59
C ARG A 87 -5.06 3.29 15.73
N MET A 88 -3.95 3.43 15.00
CA MET A 88 -2.82 2.53 15.04
C MET A 88 -1.74 3.07 15.98
N ASN A 89 -0.93 2.16 16.53
CA ASN A 89 0.30 2.55 17.21
C ASN A 89 1.29 3.13 16.18
N LEU A 90 1.87 4.29 16.48
CA LEU A 90 2.77 5.00 15.58
C LEU A 90 4.06 4.21 15.31
N ASP A 91 4.67 3.63 16.34
CA ASP A 91 5.92 2.88 16.21
C ASP A 91 5.68 1.62 15.39
N LEU A 92 4.57 0.92 15.63
CA LEU A 92 4.15 -0.23 14.84
C LEU A 92 3.89 0.16 13.37
N LEU A 93 3.25 1.30 13.13
CA LEU A 93 3.00 1.79 11.77
C LEU A 93 4.31 2.12 11.05
N ASN A 94 5.26 2.76 11.73
CA ASN A 94 6.59 3.06 11.18
C ASN A 94 7.36 1.77 10.86
N GLN A 95 7.31 0.78 11.74
CA GLN A 95 7.94 -0.53 11.53
C GLN A 95 7.30 -1.28 10.36
N SER A 96 5.97 -1.25 10.28
CA SER A 96 5.20 -1.90 9.21
C SER A 96 5.47 -1.24 7.86
N GLU A 97 5.56 0.08 7.81
CA GLU A 97 5.95 0.82 6.59
C GLU A 97 7.36 0.44 6.14
N MET A 98 8.32 0.38 7.07
CA MET A 98 9.70 0.01 6.76
C MET A 98 9.80 -1.43 6.28
N ALA A 99 9.13 -2.37 6.95
CA ALA A 99 9.09 -3.77 6.54
C ALA A 99 8.49 -3.93 5.14
N PHE A 100 7.39 -3.23 4.85
CA PHE A 100 6.77 -3.21 3.52
C PHE A 100 7.75 -2.68 2.46
N PHE A 101 8.46 -1.58 2.74
CA PHE A 101 9.44 -1.02 1.81
C PHE A 101 10.63 -1.95 1.55
N ILE A 102 11.13 -2.63 2.58
CA ILE A 102 12.21 -3.61 2.46
C ILE A 102 11.76 -4.81 1.63
N GLN A 103 10.54 -5.32 1.85
CA GLN A 103 10.03 -6.48 1.12
C GLN A 103 9.78 -6.19 -0.37
N LEU A 104 9.56 -4.93 -0.72
CA LEU A 104 9.57 -4.47 -2.11
C LEU A 104 10.98 -4.32 -2.72
N ASP A 105 12.02 -4.80 -2.02
CA ASP A 105 13.43 -4.64 -2.39
C ASP A 105 13.84 -3.18 -2.54
N CYS A 106 13.24 -2.29 -1.74
CA CYS A 106 13.35 -0.82 -1.86
C CYS A 106 12.98 -0.28 -3.26
N ASN A 107 12.39 -1.11 -4.12
CA ASN A 107 12.09 -0.79 -5.50
C ASN A 107 10.62 -0.40 -5.61
N VAL A 108 10.36 0.88 -5.48
CA VAL A 108 9.01 1.45 -5.57
C VAL A 108 8.76 2.15 -6.90
N VAL A 109 9.63 2.00 -7.90
CA VAL A 109 9.53 2.73 -9.17
C VAL A 109 8.41 2.15 -10.03
N LEU A 110 7.47 3.00 -10.44
CA LEU A 110 6.43 2.67 -11.41
C LEU A 110 6.77 3.28 -12.77
N GLU A 111 7.02 2.43 -13.76
CA GLU A 111 7.25 2.91 -15.12
C GLU A 111 5.96 3.42 -15.75
N ARG A 112 6.08 4.46 -16.60
CA ARG A 112 4.94 5.00 -17.36
C ARG A 112 4.17 3.93 -18.14
N LYS A 113 4.87 2.96 -18.75
CA LYS A 113 4.23 1.88 -19.51
C LYS A 113 3.38 0.99 -18.61
N GLN A 114 3.87 0.66 -17.42
CA GLN A 114 3.14 -0.11 -16.42
C GLN A 114 1.95 0.68 -15.88
N PHE A 115 2.13 1.97 -15.59
CA PHE A 115 1.04 2.86 -15.17
C PHE A 115 -0.11 2.88 -16.18
N ILE A 116 0.18 3.08 -17.48
CA ILE A 116 -0.84 3.10 -18.54
C ILE A 116 -1.57 1.76 -18.62
N ARG A 117 -0.87 0.63 -18.46
CA ARG A 117 -1.47 -0.71 -18.45
C ARG A 117 -2.44 -0.87 -17.28
N LEU A 118 -2.02 -0.52 -16.06
CA LEU A 118 -2.86 -0.61 -14.86
C LEU A 118 -4.07 0.32 -14.94
N TYR A 119 -3.88 1.55 -15.43
CA TYR A 119 -4.99 2.48 -15.66
C TYR A 119 -6.05 1.88 -16.60
N ASN A 120 -5.61 1.30 -17.72
CA ASN A 120 -6.53 0.69 -18.67
C ASN A 120 -7.24 -0.53 -18.09
N LEU A 121 -6.54 -1.35 -17.29
CA LEU A 121 -7.12 -2.51 -16.62
C LEU A 121 -8.22 -2.09 -15.65
N ILE A 122 -7.94 -1.11 -14.78
CA ILE A 122 -8.92 -0.60 -13.81
C ILE A 122 -10.13 -0.01 -14.53
N LYS A 123 -9.90 0.78 -15.59
CA LYS A 123 -10.98 1.38 -16.39
C LYS A 123 -11.88 0.35 -17.08
N GLN A 124 -11.34 -0.81 -17.45
CA GLN A 124 -12.07 -1.87 -18.15
C GLN A 124 -12.78 -2.84 -17.20
N THR A 125 -12.53 -2.77 -15.89
CA THR A 125 -13.17 -3.64 -14.91
C THR A 125 -14.61 -3.16 -14.70
N PRO A 126 -15.64 -3.93 -15.11
CA PRO A 126 -17.03 -3.52 -14.90
C PRO A 126 -17.36 -3.50 -13.42
N GLU A 127 -18.05 -2.44 -12.95
CA GLU A 127 -18.68 -2.44 -11.63
C GLU A 127 -19.67 -3.61 -11.59
N SER A 128 -19.32 -4.65 -10.83
CA SER A 128 -20.19 -5.82 -10.59
C SER A 128 -21.09 -5.57 -9.38
#